data_AF-A0A3D2CB05-F1
#
_entry.id   AF-A0A3D2CB05-F1
#
_cell.length_a   1.000
_cell.length_b   1.000
_cell.length_c   1.000
_cell.angle_alpha   90.00
_cell.angle_beta   90.00
_cell.angle_gamma   90.00
#
_symmetry.space_group_name_H-M   'P 1'
#
loop_
_entity.id
_entity.type
_entity.pdbx_description
1 polymer ?
#
loop_
_entity_poly.entity_id
_entity_poly.type
_entity_poly.pdbx_seq_one_letter_code
_entity_poly.pdbx_strand_id
1 'polypeptide(L)'
;PYRQEELENLFDYLFASQSQSEYRHVVQLAIALNALLQRKPKVLRVESGNGSSAGTVRLDLDHAGKGSVGMPESGLAGTYIMAEFESGWFHRFKGRTVTPEQELVETRCRYTPVPILLNGSAPFGYRATRSFMATKKTVQFDDGSRRGFLGLSRTKDQMVRLVVGGVIITETQVPELASLPLYGVICDDSLRKTADQSDIVRDEAFRRMLHAVQPRVTEMVRAQGKKRYQPPALPELVQAPTETPDGGPTVEG
;
A
#
# COMPACT_ATOMS: atom_id res chain seq x y z
N PRO A 1 11.40 -12.54 6.19
CA PRO A 1 12.37 -11.78 7.00
C PRO A 1 13.40 -11.19 6.05
N TYR A 2 13.98 -10.05 6.39
CA TYR A 2 15.02 -9.43 5.57
C TYR A 2 16.35 -10.15 5.76
N ARG A 3 17.09 -10.32 4.67
CA ARG A 3 18.45 -10.89 4.66
C ARG A 3 19.46 -9.81 5.01
N GLN A 4 20.65 -10.25 5.44
CA GLN A 4 21.77 -9.35 5.71
C GLN A 4 22.07 -8.45 4.50
N GLU A 5 22.25 -9.03 3.32
CA GLU A 5 22.55 -8.31 2.08
C GLU A 5 21.47 -7.28 1.71
N GLU A 6 20.20 -7.58 1.98
CA GLU A 6 19.08 -6.65 1.74
C GLU A 6 19.13 -5.44 2.67
N LEU A 7 19.53 -5.64 3.93
CA LEU A 7 19.67 -4.56 4.91
C LEU A 7 20.95 -3.74 4.71
N GLU A 8 22.04 -4.37 4.25
CA GLU A 8 23.29 -3.68 3.93
C GLU A 8 23.13 -2.73 2.75
N ASN A 9 22.38 -3.16 1.72
CA ASN A 9 22.14 -2.39 0.49
C ASN A 9 20.76 -1.73 0.47
N LEU A 10 20.16 -1.49 1.64
CA LEU A 10 18.76 -1.13 1.78
C LEU A 10 18.34 0.09 0.95
N PHE A 11 19.19 1.12 0.90
CA PHE A 11 18.88 2.34 0.16
C PHE A 11 19.12 2.23 -1.35
N ASP A 12 19.88 1.24 -1.82
CA ASP A 12 20.03 0.98 -3.25
C ASP A 12 18.71 0.50 -3.86
N TYR A 13 17.88 -0.18 -3.06
CA TYR A 13 16.53 -0.57 -3.46
C TYR A 13 15.58 0.61 -3.70
N LEU A 14 15.90 1.83 -3.25
CA LEU A 14 15.11 3.01 -3.64
C LEU A 14 15.12 3.24 -5.17
N PHE A 15 16.16 2.75 -5.85
CA PHE A 15 16.33 2.84 -7.29
C PHE A 15 15.90 1.56 -8.03
N ALA A 16 15.57 0.49 -7.29
CA ALA A 16 15.07 -0.73 -7.88
C ALA A 16 13.68 -0.51 -8.51
N SER A 17 13.41 -1.19 -9.63
CA SER A 17 12.11 -1.08 -10.28
C SER A 17 11.02 -1.67 -9.38
N GLN A 18 9.98 -0.87 -9.10
CA GLN A 18 8.79 -1.32 -8.37
C GLN A 18 8.01 -2.43 -9.08
N SER A 19 8.32 -2.72 -10.35
CA SER A 19 7.72 -3.84 -11.08
C SER A 19 8.24 -5.21 -10.64
N GLN A 20 9.37 -5.27 -9.94
CA GLN A 20 9.92 -6.52 -9.42
C GLN A 20 9.24 -6.86 -8.09
N SER A 21 8.30 -7.79 -8.13
CA SER A 21 7.50 -8.20 -6.97
C SER A 21 8.36 -8.72 -5.81
N GLU A 22 9.49 -9.36 -6.12
CA GLU A 22 10.43 -9.91 -5.14
C GLU A 22 10.96 -8.83 -4.20
N TYR A 23 11.41 -7.69 -4.70
CA TYR A 23 12.01 -6.63 -3.88
C TYR A 23 11.02 -5.61 -3.33
N ARG A 24 9.73 -5.72 -3.67
CA ARG A 24 8.72 -4.74 -3.27
C ARG A 24 8.72 -4.45 -1.77
N HIS A 25 8.88 -5.49 -0.95
CA HIS A 25 8.91 -5.37 0.49
C HIS A 25 10.15 -4.61 1.00
N VAL A 26 11.33 -4.87 0.41
CA VAL A 26 12.59 -4.15 0.70
C VAL A 26 12.48 -2.68 0.30
N VAL A 27 11.93 -2.38 -0.88
CA VAL A 27 11.67 -1.01 -1.34
C VAL A 27 10.76 -0.27 -0.35
N GLN A 28 9.69 -0.92 0.13
CA GLN A 28 8.78 -0.32 1.11
C GLN A 28 9.47 -0.01 2.44
N LEU A 29 10.33 -0.92 2.92
CA LEU A 29 11.13 -0.69 4.11
C LEU A 29 12.09 0.49 3.90
N ALA A 30 12.80 0.53 2.77
CA ALA A 30 13.74 1.60 2.45
C ALA A 30 13.04 2.98 2.41
N ILE A 31 11.87 3.07 1.78
CA ILE A 31 11.05 4.30 1.77
C ILE A 31 10.66 4.71 3.19
N ALA A 32 10.20 3.76 4.00
CA ALA A 32 9.78 4.03 5.38
C ALA A 32 10.95 4.55 6.24
N LEU A 33 12.12 3.93 6.14
CA LEU A 33 13.31 4.34 6.91
C LEU A 33 13.87 5.67 6.41
N ASN A 34 13.86 5.92 5.11
CA ASN A 34 14.22 7.23 4.56
C ASN A 34 13.29 8.34 5.09
N ALA A 35 11.99 8.07 5.16
CA ALA A 35 11.03 9.00 5.76
C ALA A 35 11.26 9.22 7.27
N LEU A 36 11.66 8.17 8.00
CA LEU A 36 12.02 8.29 9.42
C LEU A 36 13.31 9.10 9.60
N LEU A 37 14.34 8.89 8.78
CA LEU A 37 15.60 9.63 8.82
C LEU A 37 15.41 11.14 8.61
N GLN A 38 14.46 11.56 7.77
CA GLN A 38 14.13 12.97 7.58
C GLN A 38 13.65 13.66 8.87
N ARG A 39 13.10 12.89 9.82
CA ARG A 39 12.71 13.39 11.14
C ARG A 39 13.87 13.44 12.14
N LYS A 40 15.10 13.13 11.71
CA LYS A 40 16.33 13.14 12.51
C LYS A 40 16.21 12.35 13.82
N PRO A 41 15.94 11.03 13.75
CA PRO A 41 15.92 10.19 14.94
C PRO A 41 17.32 10.16 15.56
N LYS A 42 17.38 10.13 16.89
CA LYS A 42 18.60 9.89 17.66
C LYS A 42 19.07 8.45 17.49
N VAL A 43 18.12 7.52 17.42
CA VAL A 43 18.37 6.10 17.18
C VAL A 43 17.36 5.62 16.15
N LEU A 44 17.83 4.96 15.10
CA LEU A 44 17.00 4.21 14.17
C LEU A 44 17.58 2.82 14.02
N ARG A 45 16.82 1.79 14.39
CA ARG A 45 17.24 0.40 14.36
C ARG A 45 16.20 -0.46 13.66
N VAL A 46 16.66 -1.40 12.87
CA VAL A 46 15.86 -2.46 12.27
C VAL A 46 16.45 -3.80 12.69
N GLU A 47 15.61 -4.69 13.20
CA GLU A 47 15.95 -6.08 13.45
C GLU A 47 15.01 -6.96 12.64
N SER A 48 15.53 -7.98 11.95
CA SER A 48 14.71 -8.93 11.20
C SER A 48 15.27 -10.33 11.30
N GLY A 49 14.40 -11.32 11.52
CA GLY A 49 14.86 -12.69 11.71
C GLY A 49 13.78 -13.76 11.66
N ASN A 50 14.25 -15.00 11.83
CA ASN A 50 13.44 -16.21 11.81
C ASN A 50 13.12 -16.79 13.20
N GLY A 51 13.47 -16.08 14.28
CA GLY A 51 13.28 -16.51 15.67
C GLY A 51 14.54 -17.06 16.34
N SER A 52 15.62 -17.31 15.60
CA SER A 52 16.92 -17.72 16.16
C SER A 52 17.90 -16.54 16.19
N SER A 53 18.80 -16.50 17.18
CA SER A 53 19.82 -15.44 17.24
C SER A 53 20.75 -15.44 16.02
N ALA A 54 21.14 -16.63 15.54
CA ALA A 54 21.99 -16.77 14.34
C ALA A 54 21.27 -16.39 13.03
N GLY A 55 19.94 -16.49 13.00
CA GLY A 55 19.10 -16.14 11.85
C GLY A 55 18.43 -14.77 11.99
N THR A 56 18.90 -13.91 12.90
CA THR A 56 18.41 -12.55 13.07
C THR A 56 19.53 -11.56 12.78
N VAL A 57 19.22 -10.54 11.98
CA VAL A 57 20.13 -9.48 11.59
C VAL A 57 19.65 -8.15 12.18
N ARG A 58 20.60 -7.30 12.56
CA ARG A 58 20.34 -5.96 13.07
C ARG A 58 21.04 -4.92 12.22
N LEU A 59 20.32 -3.90 11.78
CA LEU A 59 20.82 -2.70 11.13
C LEU A 59 20.59 -1.51 12.07
N ASP A 60 21.67 -0.86 12.50
CA ASP A 60 21.60 0.46 13.14
C ASP A 60 21.92 1.54 12.10
N LEU A 61 21.05 2.55 12.00
CA LEU A 61 21.21 3.70 11.13
C LEU A 61 21.51 4.95 11.98
N ASP A 62 22.55 5.68 11.63
CA ASP A 62 22.80 7.00 12.20
C ASP A 62 21.93 8.09 11.57
N HIS A 63 22.03 9.33 12.06
CA HIS A 63 21.27 10.47 11.57
C HIS A 63 21.61 10.88 10.13
N ALA A 64 22.74 10.43 9.60
CA ALA A 64 23.15 10.63 8.20
C ALA A 64 22.67 9.48 7.30
N GLY A 65 22.01 8.46 7.86
CA GLY A 65 21.57 7.26 7.14
C GLY A 65 22.68 6.24 6.91
N LYS A 66 23.85 6.38 7.53
CA LYS A 66 24.90 5.38 7.45
C LYS A 66 24.53 4.19 8.33
N GLY A 67 24.52 3.00 7.72
CA GLY A 67 24.19 1.75 8.38
C GLY A 67 25.40 1.00 8.90
N SER A 68 25.25 0.37 10.07
CA SER A 68 26.12 -0.71 10.53
C SER A 68 25.28 -1.96 10.80
N VAL A 69 25.62 -3.06 10.14
CA VAL A 69 24.99 -4.35 10.38
C VAL A 69 25.73 -5.11 11.48
N GLY A 70 24.99 -5.70 12.40
CA GLY A 70 25.51 -6.48 13.50
C GLY A 70 24.57 -7.60 13.92
N MET A 71 24.98 -8.32 14.97
CA MET A 71 24.19 -9.39 15.59
C MET A 71 23.30 -8.79 16.69
N PRO A 72 22.02 -9.19 16.78
CA PRO A 72 21.13 -8.78 17.85
C PRO A 72 21.45 -9.52 19.16
N GLU A 73 20.92 -9.01 20.27
CA GLU A 73 21.08 -9.63 21.60
C GLU A 73 20.26 -10.92 21.75
N SER A 74 19.14 -11.03 21.02
CA SER A 74 18.23 -12.18 21.05
C SER A 74 17.67 -12.47 19.66
N GLY A 75 17.16 -13.69 19.48
CA GLY A 75 16.45 -14.07 18.26
C GLY A 75 15.10 -13.35 18.15
N LEU A 76 14.78 -12.87 16.95
CA LEU A 76 13.50 -12.23 16.63
C LEU A 76 12.79 -13.00 15.53
N ALA A 77 11.53 -13.36 15.72
CA ALA A 77 10.68 -13.93 14.68
C ALA A 77 9.83 -12.81 14.05
N GLY A 78 10.31 -12.23 12.93
CA GLY A 78 9.62 -11.15 12.24
C GLY A 78 10.55 -9.97 11.96
N THR A 79 9.99 -8.76 11.95
CA THR A 79 10.73 -7.51 11.77
C THR A 79 10.32 -6.52 12.85
N TYR A 80 11.29 -5.90 13.50
CA TYR A 80 11.14 -4.89 14.53
C TYR A 80 11.85 -3.62 14.08
N ILE A 81 11.18 -2.49 14.20
CA ILE A 81 11.74 -1.17 13.86
C ILE A 81 11.60 -0.30 15.10
N MET A 82 12.72 0.27 15.55
CA MET A 82 12.78 1.19 16.68
C MET A 82 13.29 2.54 16.19
N ALA A 83 12.55 3.59 16.52
CA ALA A 83 12.98 4.97 16.27
C ALA A 83 12.83 5.80 17.55
N GLU A 84 13.93 6.39 18.02
CA GLU A 84 13.94 7.34 19.12
C GLU A 84 14.13 8.75 18.55
N PHE A 85 13.24 9.68 18.91
CA PHE A 85 13.33 11.07 18.49
C PHE A 85 13.70 11.96 19.67
N GLU A 86 14.40 13.08 19.40
CA GLU A 86 14.57 14.12 20.41
C GLU A 86 13.18 14.66 20.79
N SER A 87 12.76 14.38 22.02
CA SER A 87 11.49 14.91 22.52
C SER A 87 11.70 16.36 22.92
N GLY A 88 11.28 17.29 22.05
CA GLY A 88 11.09 18.67 22.46
C GLY A 88 10.13 18.71 23.66
N TRP A 89 10.49 19.44 24.71
CA TRP A 89 9.76 19.60 25.98
C TRP A 89 8.24 19.80 25.82
N PHE A 90 7.79 20.38 24.70
CA PHE A 90 6.41 20.76 24.43
C PHE A 90 5.44 19.60 24.15
N HIS A 91 5.92 18.36 23.90
CA HIS A 91 5.02 17.20 23.68
C HIS A 91 4.39 16.67 24.98
N ARG A 92 4.97 16.97 26.15
CA ARG A 92 4.44 16.54 27.47
C ARG A 92 3.18 17.29 27.91
N PHE A 93 2.83 18.41 27.27
CA PHE A 93 1.69 19.25 27.66
C PHE A 93 0.42 19.04 26.82
N LYS A 94 0.40 18.12 25.86
CA LYS A 94 -0.80 17.83 25.07
C LYS A 94 -1.54 16.63 25.66
N GLY A 95 -2.44 16.90 26.62
CA GLY A 95 -3.35 15.93 27.24
C GLY A 95 -4.44 15.38 26.30
N ARG A 96 -4.10 15.04 25.06
CA ARG A 96 -5.01 14.33 24.14
C ARG A 96 -4.89 12.83 24.38
N THR A 97 -6.02 12.17 24.60
CA THR A 97 -6.11 10.70 24.71
C THR A 97 -5.74 9.99 23.41
N VAL A 98 -5.89 10.66 22.26
CA VAL A 98 -5.57 10.15 20.91
C VAL A 98 -4.44 10.98 20.31
N THR A 99 -3.37 10.31 19.89
CA THR A 99 -2.22 10.95 19.23
C THR A 99 -2.54 11.23 17.76
N PRO A 100 -1.94 12.26 17.13
CA PRO A 100 -2.07 12.49 15.69
C PRO A 100 -1.65 11.27 14.85
N GLU A 101 -0.66 10.52 15.31
CA GLU A 101 -0.21 9.27 14.69
C GLU A 101 -1.29 8.20 14.73
N GLN A 102 -1.98 8.06 15.86
CA GLN A 102 -3.12 7.16 15.99
C GLN A 102 -4.25 7.56 15.04
N GLU A 103 -4.60 8.85 14.96
CA GLU A 103 -5.63 9.35 14.03
C GLU A 103 -5.26 9.10 12.56
N LEU A 104 -3.98 9.26 12.20
CA LEU A 104 -3.48 8.98 10.86
C LEU A 104 -3.56 7.49 10.51
N VAL A 105 -3.10 6.62 11.41
CA VAL A 105 -3.24 5.17 11.25
C VAL A 105 -4.73 4.85 11.12
N GLU A 106 -5.57 5.37 12.00
CA GLU A 106 -7.02 5.19 12.01
C GLU A 106 -7.69 5.56 10.69
N THR A 107 -7.30 6.68 10.13
CA THR A 107 -7.90 7.16 8.89
C THR A 107 -7.36 6.38 7.69
N ARG A 108 -6.05 6.15 7.62
CA ARG A 108 -5.38 5.65 6.41
C ARG A 108 -5.32 4.13 6.32
N CYS A 109 -5.18 3.42 7.43
CA CYS A 109 -4.97 1.97 7.44
C CYS A 109 -6.26 1.18 7.68
N ARG A 110 -7.44 1.81 7.61
CA ARG A 110 -8.74 1.17 7.89
C ARG A 110 -9.04 -0.07 7.05
N TYR A 111 -8.39 -0.22 5.90
CA TYR A 111 -8.61 -1.33 4.97
C TYR A 111 -7.50 -2.39 5.00
N THR A 112 -6.57 -2.28 5.96
CA THR A 112 -5.51 -3.26 6.21
C THR A 112 -6.09 -4.67 6.45
N PRO A 113 -5.54 -5.71 5.79
CA PRO A 113 -5.89 -7.08 6.11
C PRO A 113 -5.14 -7.60 7.37
N VAL A 114 -4.11 -6.87 7.83
CA VAL A 114 -3.30 -7.24 8.99
C VAL A 114 -3.70 -6.39 10.20
N PRO A 115 -4.01 -6.99 11.37
CA PRO A 115 -4.31 -6.23 12.58
C PRO A 115 -3.17 -5.29 12.96
N ILE A 116 -3.48 -4.03 13.24
CA ILE A 116 -2.54 -3.04 13.75
C ILE A 116 -2.86 -2.80 15.21
N LEU A 117 -1.86 -2.96 16.08
CA LEU A 117 -1.95 -2.65 17.50
C LEU A 117 -1.20 -1.35 17.79
N LEU A 118 -1.88 -0.41 18.43
CA LEU A 118 -1.31 0.83 18.94
C LEU A 118 -1.36 0.78 20.46
N ASN A 119 -0.19 0.78 21.10
CA ASN A 119 -0.05 0.69 22.57
C ASN A 119 -0.82 -0.50 23.16
N GLY A 120 -0.77 -1.66 22.49
CA GLY A 120 -1.48 -2.88 22.90
C GLY A 120 -2.98 -2.91 22.59
N SER A 121 -3.54 -1.84 22.02
CA SER A 121 -4.95 -1.75 21.64
C SER A 121 -5.15 -1.86 20.12
N ALA A 122 -6.23 -2.48 19.67
CA ALA A 122 -6.59 -2.57 18.25
C ALA A 122 -7.63 -1.49 17.90
N PRO A 123 -7.25 -0.30 17.39
CA PRO A 123 -8.20 0.81 17.18
C PRO A 123 -9.32 0.49 16.17
N PHE A 124 -9.10 -0.48 15.28
CA PHE A 124 -10.08 -0.95 14.29
C PHE A 124 -10.86 -2.20 14.71
N GLY A 125 -10.55 -2.72 15.90
CA GLY A 125 -10.85 -4.10 16.28
C GLY A 125 -10.08 -5.14 15.45
N TYR A 126 -10.30 -6.41 15.78
CA TYR A 126 -9.81 -7.53 14.97
C TYR A 126 -10.84 -7.85 13.90
N ARG A 127 -10.58 -7.47 12.65
CA ARG A 127 -11.38 -7.92 11.51
C ARG A 127 -10.58 -8.94 10.72
N ALA A 128 -10.75 -10.21 11.07
CA ALA A 128 -10.25 -11.32 10.24
C ALA A 128 -10.94 -11.35 8.85
N THR A 129 -12.11 -10.72 8.74
CA THR A 129 -12.91 -10.72 7.51
C THR A 129 -12.58 -9.52 6.62
N ARG A 130 -12.30 -9.83 5.34
CA ARG A 130 -12.07 -8.84 4.26
C ARG A 130 -13.35 -8.14 3.79
N SER A 131 -14.48 -8.37 4.46
CA SER A 131 -15.80 -7.94 4.03
C SER A 131 -16.05 -6.46 4.36
N PHE A 132 -16.51 -5.72 3.35
CA PHE A 132 -16.99 -4.36 3.53
C PHE A 132 -18.45 -4.41 4.00
N MET A 133 -18.86 -3.50 4.89
CA MET A 133 -20.29 -3.30 5.15
C MET A 133 -20.88 -2.53 3.96
N ALA A 134 -21.35 -3.25 2.95
CA ALA A 134 -22.09 -2.68 1.83
C ALA A 134 -23.49 -2.23 2.27
N THR A 135 -23.93 -1.11 1.72
CA THR A 135 -25.34 -0.75 1.75
C THR A 135 -26.05 -1.43 0.56
N LYS A 136 -27.38 -1.54 0.57
CA LYS A 136 -28.15 -2.15 -0.53
C LYS A 136 -27.92 -1.51 -1.92
N LYS A 137 -27.23 -0.36 -2.00
CA LYS A 137 -26.99 0.41 -3.23
C LYS A 137 -25.53 0.38 -3.70
N THR A 138 -24.75 -0.56 -3.19
CA THR A 138 -23.34 -0.75 -3.60
C THR A 138 -23.14 -2.09 -4.27
N VAL A 139 -22.23 -2.15 -5.24
CA VAL A 139 -21.65 -3.40 -5.75
C VAL A 139 -20.39 -3.73 -4.97
N GLN A 140 -20.27 -4.97 -4.51
CA GLN A 140 -19.04 -5.49 -3.92
C GLN A 140 -18.32 -6.37 -4.93
N PHE A 141 -17.00 -6.40 -4.85
CA PHE A 141 -16.17 -7.29 -5.65
C PHE A 141 -14.94 -7.71 -4.85
N ASP A 142 -14.49 -8.94 -5.08
CA ASP A 142 -13.25 -9.52 -4.58
C ASP A 142 -12.77 -10.52 -5.63
N ASP A 143 -11.77 -10.12 -6.43
CA ASP A 143 -11.15 -10.94 -7.48
C ASP A 143 -9.78 -11.50 -7.03
N GLY A 144 -9.54 -11.52 -5.71
CA GLY A 144 -8.27 -11.92 -5.10
C GLY A 144 -7.30 -10.76 -4.96
N SER A 145 -6.76 -10.25 -6.08
CA SER A 145 -5.78 -9.14 -6.07
C SER A 145 -6.42 -7.77 -5.92
N ARG A 146 -7.70 -7.65 -6.29
CA ARG A 146 -8.52 -6.45 -6.19
C ARG A 146 -9.79 -6.74 -5.42
N ARG A 147 -10.15 -5.83 -4.55
CA ARG A 147 -11.38 -5.92 -3.79
C ARG A 147 -11.91 -4.55 -3.47
N GLY A 148 -13.20 -4.45 -3.20
CA GLY A 148 -13.77 -3.16 -2.89
C GLY A 148 -15.27 -3.17 -2.89
N PHE A 149 -15.79 -1.95 -2.80
CA PHE A 149 -17.19 -1.68 -3.07
C PHE A 149 -17.31 -0.31 -3.72
N LEU A 150 -18.28 -0.18 -4.62
CA LEU A 150 -18.64 1.09 -5.24
C LEU A 150 -20.14 1.29 -5.16
N GLY A 151 -20.58 2.52 -5.01
CA GLY A 151 -21.97 2.92 -4.97
C GLY A 151 -22.22 4.20 -5.75
N LEU A 152 -23.48 4.43 -6.13
CA LEU A 152 -23.90 5.69 -6.71
C LEU A 152 -24.17 6.73 -5.62
N SER A 153 -23.57 7.91 -5.79
CA SER A 153 -23.87 9.06 -4.94
C SER A 153 -24.96 9.95 -5.55
N ARG A 154 -25.67 10.67 -4.67
CA ARG A 154 -26.54 11.79 -5.05
C ARG A 154 -25.81 13.12 -5.12
N THR A 155 -24.68 13.23 -4.43
CA THR A 155 -23.84 14.44 -4.40
C THR A 155 -22.68 14.29 -5.38
N LYS A 156 -22.36 15.39 -6.10
CA LYS A 156 -21.32 15.40 -7.14
C LYS A 156 -19.90 15.30 -6.56
N ASP A 157 -19.71 15.66 -5.29
CA ASP A 157 -18.39 15.75 -4.65
C ASP A 157 -17.94 14.45 -3.98
N GLN A 158 -18.50 13.30 -4.37
CA GLN A 158 -18.04 12.03 -3.83
C GLN A 158 -16.79 11.55 -4.56
N MET A 159 -15.87 11.01 -3.76
CA MET A 159 -14.60 10.48 -4.18
C MET A 159 -14.57 8.97 -4.01
N VAL A 160 -13.80 8.32 -4.87
CA VAL A 160 -13.41 6.92 -4.70
C VAL A 160 -12.07 6.90 -3.99
N ARG A 161 -11.98 6.09 -2.93
CA ARG A 161 -10.73 5.86 -2.22
C ARG A 161 -9.93 4.79 -2.94
N LEU A 162 -8.70 5.11 -3.32
CA LEU A 162 -7.76 4.14 -3.88
C LEU A 162 -6.82 3.65 -2.78
N VAL A 163 -6.77 2.34 -2.62
CA VAL A 163 -6.09 1.68 -1.50
C VAL A 163 -5.04 0.71 -2.03
N VAL A 164 -3.84 0.78 -1.48
CA VAL A 164 -2.72 -0.10 -1.80
C VAL A 164 -2.15 -0.66 -0.51
N GLY A 165 -2.02 -1.99 -0.39
CA GLY A 165 -1.56 -2.66 0.82
C GLY A 165 -2.46 -2.41 2.04
N GLY A 166 -3.73 -2.06 1.81
CA GLY A 166 -4.66 -1.69 2.87
C GLY A 166 -4.55 -0.25 3.40
N VAL A 167 -3.68 0.57 2.77
CA VAL A 167 -3.51 1.99 3.07
C VAL A 167 -4.20 2.84 2.00
N ILE A 168 -5.04 3.79 2.42
CA ILE A 168 -5.63 4.80 1.52
C ILE A 168 -4.52 5.71 1.03
N ILE A 169 -4.28 5.71 -0.28
CA ILE A 169 -3.30 6.59 -0.91
C ILE A 169 -3.96 7.93 -1.23
N THR A 170 -5.02 7.89 -2.03
CA THR A 170 -5.73 9.08 -2.52
C THR A 170 -7.24 8.90 -2.49
N GLU A 171 -7.95 10.02 -2.44
CA GLU A 171 -9.39 10.10 -2.67
C GLU A 171 -9.61 10.95 -3.92
N THR A 172 -10.10 10.34 -5.00
CA THR A 172 -10.23 11.02 -6.29
C THR A 172 -11.51 10.62 -7.01
N GLN A 173 -11.97 11.47 -7.92
CA GLN A 173 -12.93 11.06 -8.93
C GLN A 173 -12.28 10.11 -9.92
N VAL A 174 -13.07 9.15 -10.39
CA VAL A 174 -12.67 8.18 -11.42
C VAL A 174 -13.75 8.18 -12.50
N PRO A 175 -13.83 9.26 -13.31
CA PRO A 175 -14.89 9.44 -14.30
C PRO A 175 -14.93 8.32 -15.33
N GLU A 176 -13.83 7.59 -15.53
CA GLU A 176 -13.74 6.44 -16.42
C GLU A 176 -14.64 5.28 -15.95
N LEU A 177 -14.93 5.16 -14.65
CA LEU A 177 -15.79 4.08 -14.14
C LEU A 177 -17.28 4.36 -14.36
N ALA A 178 -17.69 5.62 -14.28
CA ALA A 178 -19.06 6.02 -14.59
C ALA A 178 -19.20 7.51 -14.88
N SER A 179 -20.17 7.87 -15.74
CA SER A 179 -20.60 9.26 -15.94
C SER A 179 -21.49 9.80 -14.80
N LEU A 180 -21.66 9.02 -13.73
CA LEU A 180 -22.44 9.34 -12.55
C LEU A 180 -21.52 9.43 -11.33
N PRO A 181 -21.80 10.31 -10.35
CA PRO A 181 -20.99 10.40 -9.13
C PRO A 181 -20.90 9.05 -8.41
N LEU A 182 -19.67 8.60 -8.17
CA LEU A 182 -19.35 7.37 -7.45
C LEU A 182 -18.78 7.68 -6.08
N TYR A 183 -19.06 6.79 -5.13
CA TYR A 183 -18.33 6.72 -3.87
C TYR A 183 -17.92 5.27 -3.62
N GLY A 184 -16.88 5.08 -2.83
CA GLY A 184 -16.49 3.74 -2.39
C GLY A 184 -14.99 3.58 -2.25
N VAL A 185 -14.56 2.34 -2.33
CA VAL A 185 -13.17 1.92 -2.07
C VAL A 185 -12.77 0.91 -3.12
N ILE A 186 -11.60 1.10 -3.70
CA ILE A 186 -10.93 0.13 -4.57
C ILE A 186 -9.59 -0.18 -3.95
N CYS A 187 -9.41 -1.40 -3.48
CA CYS A 187 -8.13 -1.95 -3.06
C CYS A 187 -7.54 -2.71 -4.25
N ASP A 188 -6.35 -2.32 -4.71
CA ASP A 188 -5.62 -3.03 -5.76
C ASP A 188 -4.12 -2.86 -5.50
N ASP A 189 -3.46 -3.95 -5.11
CA ASP A 189 -2.03 -3.93 -4.77
C ASP A 189 -1.12 -3.80 -6.00
N SER A 190 -1.64 -3.91 -7.22
CA SER A 190 -0.88 -3.70 -8.46
C SER A 190 -0.74 -2.23 -8.85
N LEU A 191 -1.52 -1.33 -8.23
CA LEU A 191 -1.43 0.11 -8.49
C LEU A 191 -0.07 0.66 -8.06
N ARG A 192 0.52 1.47 -8.94
CA ARG A 192 1.76 2.19 -8.64
C ARG A 192 1.45 3.54 -8.01
N LYS A 193 2.20 3.87 -6.96
CA LYS A 193 2.11 5.16 -6.27
C LYS A 193 3.06 6.17 -6.91
N THR A 194 2.73 7.44 -6.84
CA THR A 194 3.66 8.52 -7.17
C THR A 194 4.88 8.49 -6.24
N ALA A 195 5.98 9.14 -6.65
CA ALA A 195 7.24 9.10 -5.90
C ALA A 195 7.08 9.63 -4.45
N ASP A 196 6.25 10.65 -4.27
CA ASP A 196 5.89 11.25 -2.98
C ASP A 196 4.84 10.43 -2.19
N GLN A 197 4.39 9.30 -2.73
CA GLN A 197 3.42 8.39 -2.12
C GLN A 197 2.02 8.99 -1.89
N SER A 198 1.70 10.15 -2.48
CA SER A 198 0.45 10.86 -2.22
C SER A 198 -0.68 10.51 -3.20
N ASP A 199 -0.36 9.97 -4.37
CA ASP A 199 -1.31 9.69 -5.44
C ASP A 199 -0.98 8.38 -6.19
N ILE A 200 -1.84 8.01 -7.15
CA ILE A 200 -1.71 6.83 -8.01
C ILE A 200 -1.31 7.24 -9.42
N VAL A 201 -0.30 6.57 -9.96
CA VAL A 201 0.17 6.78 -11.33
C VAL A 201 -0.89 6.29 -12.32
N ARG A 202 -1.29 7.13 -13.28
CA ARG A 202 -2.29 6.83 -14.32
C ARG A 202 -1.69 6.02 -15.48
N ASP A 203 -1.18 4.86 -15.16
CA ASP A 203 -0.48 3.97 -16.09
C ASP A 203 -1.29 2.72 -16.47
N GLU A 204 -0.60 1.72 -17.04
CA GLU A 204 -1.21 0.46 -17.44
C GLU A 204 -1.82 -0.33 -16.28
N ALA A 205 -1.25 -0.29 -15.07
CA ALA A 205 -1.85 -0.94 -13.90
C ALA A 205 -3.17 -0.26 -13.52
N PHE A 206 -3.20 1.07 -13.57
CA PHE A 206 -4.43 1.84 -13.36
C PHE A 206 -5.50 1.50 -14.43
N ARG A 207 -5.12 1.42 -15.71
CA ARG A 207 -6.05 1.03 -16.79
C ARG A 207 -6.60 -0.38 -16.60
N ARG A 208 -5.76 -1.36 -16.23
CA ARG A 208 -6.22 -2.72 -15.92
C ARG A 208 -7.24 -2.73 -14.77
N MET A 209 -7.01 -1.91 -13.73
CA MET A 209 -7.98 -1.73 -12.66
C MET A 209 -9.31 -1.18 -13.19
N LEU A 210 -9.30 -0.16 -14.06
CA LEU A 210 -10.52 0.38 -14.67
C LEU A 210 -11.29 -0.69 -15.45
N HIS A 211 -10.60 -1.45 -16.31
CA HIS A 211 -11.19 -2.52 -17.13
C HIS A 211 -11.81 -3.62 -16.26
N ALA A 212 -11.19 -3.95 -15.12
CA ALA A 212 -11.73 -4.94 -14.20
C ALA A 212 -12.99 -4.43 -13.45
N VAL A 213 -13.01 -3.15 -13.08
CA VAL A 213 -14.04 -2.58 -12.19
C VAL A 213 -15.25 -2.02 -12.94
N GLN A 214 -15.06 -1.39 -14.10
CA GLN A 214 -16.13 -0.71 -14.85
C GLN A 214 -17.33 -1.63 -15.21
N PRO A 215 -17.14 -2.91 -15.61
CA PRO A 215 -18.27 -3.79 -15.89
C PRO A 215 -19.19 -3.97 -14.67
N ARG A 216 -18.62 -4.08 -13.47
CA ARG A 216 -19.36 -4.23 -12.21
C ARG A 216 -20.17 -2.98 -11.89
N VAL A 217 -19.56 -1.80 -12.09
CA VAL A 217 -20.24 -0.51 -11.91
C VAL A 217 -21.39 -0.36 -12.92
N THR A 218 -21.15 -0.75 -14.18
CA THR A 218 -22.14 -0.69 -15.26
C THR A 218 -23.35 -1.56 -14.94
N GLU A 219 -23.13 -2.78 -14.48
CA GLU A 219 -24.19 -3.69 -14.04
C GLU A 219 -25.00 -3.09 -12.88
N MET A 220 -24.32 -2.56 -11.85
CA MET A 220 -24.97 -1.87 -10.73
C MET A 220 -25.84 -0.70 -11.19
N VAL A 221 -25.34 0.14 -12.09
CA VAL A 221 -26.09 1.30 -12.61
C VAL A 221 -27.34 0.87 -13.36
N ARG A 222 -27.24 -0.18 -14.18
CA ARG A 222 -28.39 -0.73 -14.92
C ARG A 222 -29.42 -1.36 -13.98
N ALA A 223 -28.97 -2.10 -12.96
CA ALA A 223 -29.83 -2.69 -11.94
C ALA A 223 -30.61 -1.63 -11.14
N GLN A 224 -30.07 -0.42 -11.00
CA GLN A 224 -30.74 0.72 -10.35
C GLN A 224 -31.69 1.49 -11.29
N GLY A 225 -32.11 0.87 -12.40
CA GLY A 225 -33.17 1.39 -13.29
C GLY A 225 -32.67 2.15 -14.52
N LYS A 226 -31.35 2.37 -14.66
CA LYS A 226 -30.78 3.03 -15.85
C LYS A 226 -30.45 2.00 -16.94
N LYS A 227 -31.45 1.29 -17.45
CA LYS A 227 -31.27 0.16 -18.40
C LYS A 227 -30.47 0.51 -19.67
N ARG A 228 -30.60 1.75 -20.17
CA ARG A 228 -29.88 2.24 -21.36
C ARG A 228 -28.53 2.88 -21.06
N TYR A 229 -28.04 2.75 -19.82
CA TYR A 229 -26.75 3.31 -19.44
C TYR A 229 -25.61 2.67 -20.25
N GLN A 230 -24.81 3.55 -20.85
CA GLN A 230 -23.54 3.21 -21.49
C GLN A 230 -22.42 3.81 -20.65
N PRO A 231 -21.44 3.00 -20.21
CA PRO A 231 -20.31 3.53 -19.48
C PRO A 231 -19.41 4.37 -20.41
N PRO A 232 -18.59 5.28 -19.85
CA PRO A 232 -17.55 5.97 -20.60
C PRO A 232 -16.60 4.97 -21.30
N ALA A 233 -16.07 5.33 -22.47
CA ALA A 233 -15.07 4.51 -23.12
C ALA A 233 -13.80 4.44 -22.27
N LEU A 234 -13.25 3.24 -22.08
CA LEU A 234 -11.99 3.05 -21.37
C LEU A 234 -10.79 3.26 -22.31
N PRO A 235 -9.66 3.74 -21.78
CA PRO A 235 -8.39 3.70 -22.52
C PRO A 235 -8.04 2.26 -22.93
N GLU A 236 -7.47 2.09 -24.11
CA GLU A 236 -6.98 0.78 -24.57
C GLU A 236 -5.87 0.27 -23.65
N LEU A 237 -5.86 -1.05 -23.42
CA LEU A 237 -4.75 -1.72 -22.76
C LEU A 237 -3.63 -1.89 -23.77
N VAL A 238 -2.41 -1.49 -23.41
CA VAL A 238 -1.25 -1.80 -24.23
C VAL A 238 -1.05 -3.30 -24.14
N GLN A 239 -1.27 -4.01 -25.24
CA GLN A 239 -0.99 -5.44 -25.29
C GLN A 239 0.48 -5.61 -24.88
N ALA A 240 0.72 -6.48 -23.88
CA ALA A 240 2.08 -6.82 -23.52
C ALA A 240 2.79 -7.22 -24.82
N PRO A 241 3.98 -6.67 -25.13
CA PRO A 241 4.73 -7.13 -26.28
C PRO A 241 4.80 -8.65 -26.16
N THR A 242 4.25 -9.36 -27.15
CA THR A 242 4.36 -10.81 -27.22
C THR A 242 5.85 -11.07 -27.15
N GLU A 243 6.33 -11.59 -26.01
CA GLU A 243 7.72 -11.98 -25.86
C GLU A 243 7.97 -12.94 -27.02
N THR A 244 8.64 -12.43 -28.04
CA THR A 244 9.04 -13.25 -29.17
C THR A 244 10.08 -14.15 -28.54
N PRO A 245 9.85 -15.48 -28.47
CA PRO A 245 10.76 -16.38 -27.78
C PRO A 245 12.13 -16.11 -28.36
N ASP A 246 13.03 -15.59 -27.51
CA ASP A 246 14.35 -15.17 -27.91
C ASP A 246 14.99 -16.37 -28.58
N GLY A 247 15.27 -16.23 -29.88
CA GLY A 247 15.79 -17.30 -30.70
C GLY A 247 17.15 -17.68 -30.13
N GLY A 248 17.16 -18.69 -29.25
CA GLY A 248 18.36 -19.17 -28.61
C GLY A 248 19.44 -19.41 -29.66
N PRO A 249 20.70 -19.04 -29.39
CA PRO A 249 21.78 -19.16 -30.36
C PRO A 249 21.85 -20.60 -30.84
N THR A 250 21.64 -20.79 -32.14
CA THR A 250 21.86 -22.08 -32.79
C THR A 250 23.36 -22.30 -32.80
N VAL A 251 23.85 -23.17 -31.91
CA VAL A 251 25.25 -23.60 -31.91
C VAL A 251 25.39 -24.60 -33.05
N GLU A 252 25.86 -24.14 -34.21
CA GLU A 252 26.36 -25.04 -35.26
C GLU A 252 27.70 -25.61 -34.81
N GLY A 253 27.80 -26.94 -34.80
CA GLY A 253 29.00 -27.72 -34.48
C GLY A 253 29.75 -28.19 -35.72
#